data_AF-X0YUY1-F1
#
_entry.id   AF-X0YUY1-F1
#
_cell.length_a   1.000
_cell.length_b   1.000
_cell.length_c   1.000
_cell.angle_alpha   90.00
_cell.angle_beta   90.00
_cell.angle_gamma   90.00
#
_symmetry.space_group_name_H-M   'P 1'
#
loop_
_entity.id
_entity.type
_entity.pdbx_description
1 polymer ?
#
loop_
_entity_poly.entity_id
_entity_poly.type
_entity_poly.pdbx_seq_one_letter_code
_entity_poly.pdbx_strand_id
1 'polypeptide(L)'
;VTDAAGFISLTELHAYTVDTDLWSLEVQSTLENVTNLGDLKFNFDLDVPDGADFLKALGLDPIDVGVLEITATVDGGEQGEAVATTASILAGVSRLSTRFDTTKTEDESVVRGMISSEVLNIDDLKNAIGWVREITSLTKSEPPVDTSDGKREEPLVLQNSEKPDTAQPADGKREEPLVLNAADVSDGKPTDLVDAAEELAKLDLEIGIEFEKIEGQQGVSSVSSDLTIKDAKARFGPFKFSYGGGYFNLSAAMDLAKTPDLLNVSGATGG
;
A
#
# COMPACT_ATOMS: atom_id res chain seq x y z
N VAL A 1 9.38 -10.17 -30.22
CA VAL A 1 8.75 -9.13 -31.05
C VAL A 1 9.84 -8.12 -31.36
N THR A 2 10.18 -7.95 -32.63
CA THR A 2 11.21 -7.02 -33.10
C THR A 2 10.74 -6.47 -34.43
N ASP A 3 10.73 -5.16 -34.58
CA ASP A 3 10.56 -4.54 -35.90
C ASP A 3 11.92 -4.34 -36.58
N ALA A 4 11.88 -4.00 -37.86
CA ALA A 4 13.06 -3.85 -38.72
C ALA A 4 14.00 -2.70 -38.30
N ALA A 5 13.63 -1.89 -37.30
CA ALA A 5 14.43 -0.78 -36.76
C ALA A 5 15.18 -1.16 -35.47
N GLY A 6 14.91 -2.32 -34.88
CA GLY A 6 15.65 -2.84 -33.72
C GLY A 6 15.13 -2.34 -32.36
N PHE A 7 13.93 -1.76 -32.31
CA PHE A 7 13.28 -1.43 -31.04
C PHE A 7 12.48 -2.64 -30.52
N ILE A 8 12.55 -2.87 -29.20
CA ILE A 8 11.66 -3.81 -28.53
C ILE A 8 10.34 -3.08 -28.33
N SER A 9 9.32 -3.34 -29.15
CA SER A 9 7.97 -2.81 -28.94
C SER A 9 7.10 -3.87 -28.25
N LEU A 10 6.49 -3.53 -27.11
CA LEU A 10 5.43 -4.33 -26.50
C LEU A 10 4.08 -3.75 -26.92
N THR A 11 3.61 -4.10 -28.11
CA THR A 11 2.36 -3.53 -28.64
C THR A 11 1.15 -3.91 -27.76
N GLU A 12 1.11 -5.16 -27.31
CA GLU A 12 0.01 -5.69 -26.49
C GLU A 12 0.50 -6.86 -25.63
N LEU A 13 0.06 -6.88 -24.37
CA LEU A 13 0.13 -7.99 -23.43
C LEU A 13 -1.30 -8.28 -22.97
N HIS A 14 -1.73 -9.53 -23.12
CA HIS A 14 -2.96 -10.01 -22.52
C HIS A 14 -2.68 -11.35 -21.85
N ALA A 15 -2.78 -11.38 -20.52
CA ALA A 15 -2.62 -12.57 -19.71
C ALA A 15 -3.87 -12.76 -18.85
N TYR A 16 -4.40 -13.97 -18.78
CA TYR A 16 -5.53 -14.29 -17.94
C TYR A 16 -5.45 -15.73 -17.43
N THR A 17 -6.11 -15.99 -16.32
CA THR A 17 -6.27 -17.34 -15.76
C THR A 17 -7.41 -18.10 -16.42
N VAL A 18 -7.27 -19.41 -16.53
CA VAL A 18 -8.29 -20.30 -17.08
C VAL A 18 -8.52 -21.46 -16.12
N ASP A 19 -9.78 -21.82 -15.89
CA ASP A 19 -10.21 -23.00 -15.12
C ASP A 19 -9.61 -23.08 -13.70
N THR A 20 -9.68 -21.98 -12.95
CA THR A 20 -9.28 -21.92 -11.54
C THR A 20 -10.43 -21.46 -10.67
N ASP A 21 -10.65 -22.19 -9.56
CA ASP A 21 -11.68 -21.87 -8.57
C ASP A 21 -11.14 -21.01 -7.41
N LEU A 22 -9.81 -20.87 -7.30
CA LEU A 22 -9.13 -20.23 -6.16
C LEU A 22 -8.83 -18.75 -6.39
N TRP A 23 -8.76 -18.33 -7.65
CA TRP A 23 -8.45 -16.95 -8.06
C TRP A 23 -8.77 -16.75 -9.54
N SER A 24 -9.02 -15.50 -9.93
CA SER A 24 -8.99 -15.02 -11.31
C SER A 24 -7.98 -13.89 -11.45
N LEU A 25 -7.27 -13.86 -12.57
CA LEU A 25 -6.44 -12.73 -12.95
C LEU A 25 -6.69 -12.39 -14.40
N GLU A 26 -6.77 -11.10 -14.68
CA GLU A 26 -6.73 -10.52 -16.01
C GLU A 26 -5.74 -9.34 -16.00
N VAL A 27 -4.78 -9.39 -16.92
CA VAL A 27 -3.82 -8.32 -17.17
C VAL A 27 -3.85 -7.98 -18.64
N GLN A 28 -4.19 -6.73 -18.94
CA GLN A 28 -4.11 -6.18 -20.27
C GLN A 28 -3.17 -4.98 -20.25
N SER A 29 -2.25 -4.91 -21.20
CA SER A 29 -1.43 -3.72 -21.39
C SER A 29 -1.17 -3.48 -22.86
N THR A 30 -1.28 -2.23 -23.29
CA THR A 30 -0.89 -1.80 -24.62
C THR A 30 0.11 -0.66 -24.49
N LEU A 31 1.20 -0.75 -25.24
CA LEU A 31 2.24 0.28 -25.25
C LEU A 31 2.78 0.40 -26.67
N GLU A 32 2.46 1.50 -27.34
CA GLU A 32 2.92 1.69 -28.72
C GLU A 32 4.43 1.84 -28.78
N ASN A 33 5.01 2.61 -27.85
CA ASN A 33 6.43 2.92 -27.85
C ASN A 33 7.04 2.76 -26.45
N VAL A 34 7.94 1.79 -26.25
CA VAL A 34 8.61 1.62 -24.94
C VAL A 34 9.54 2.77 -24.54
N THR A 35 9.90 3.65 -25.49
CA THR A 35 10.73 4.83 -25.22
C THR A 35 9.91 6.06 -24.82
N ASN A 36 8.61 6.06 -25.08
CA ASN A 36 7.67 7.09 -24.66
C ASN A 36 6.41 6.42 -24.10
N LEU A 37 6.21 6.51 -22.79
CA LEU A 37 5.04 5.94 -22.11
C LEU A 37 3.71 6.63 -22.47
N GLY A 38 3.71 7.57 -23.42
CA GLY A 38 2.50 8.04 -24.08
C GLY A 38 1.70 6.88 -24.65
N ASP A 39 0.38 7.00 -24.55
CA ASP A 39 -0.58 5.98 -25.02
C ASP A 39 -0.48 4.63 -24.28
N LEU A 40 0.21 4.58 -23.12
CA LEU A 40 0.20 3.41 -22.24
C LEU A 40 -1.22 3.16 -21.74
N LYS A 41 -1.76 1.97 -22.03
CA LYS A 41 -2.93 1.46 -21.31
C LYS A 41 -2.52 0.26 -20.50
N PHE A 42 -3.00 0.18 -19.28
CA PHE A 42 -2.78 -0.93 -18.38
C PHE A 42 -4.07 -1.18 -17.62
N ASN A 43 -4.50 -2.43 -17.59
CA ASN A 43 -5.57 -2.93 -16.73
C ASN A 43 -5.03 -4.16 -16.02
N PHE A 44 -5.26 -4.20 -14.72
CA PHE A 44 -4.98 -5.34 -13.85
C PHE A 44 -6.23 -5.59 -13.03
N ASP A 45 -6.66 -6.84 -13.00
CA ASP A 45 -7.79 -7.30 -12.22
C ASP A 45 -7.43 -8.66 -11.60
N LEU A 46 -7.42 -8.73 -10.27
CA LEU A 46 -7.17 -9.94 -9.50
C LEU A 46 -8.32 -10.13 -8.52
N ASP A 47 -9.01 -11.26 -8.64
CA ASP A 47 -10.01 -11.69 -7.66
C ASP A 47 -9.53 -12.95 -6.96
N VAL A 48 -9.66 -12.97 -5.65
CA VAL A 48 -9.40 -14.11 -4.79
C VAL A 48 -10.62 -14.28 -3.89
N PRO A 49 -11.51 -15.26 -4.18
CA PRO A 49 -12.75 -15.43 -3.43
C PRO A 49 -12.55 -15.77 -1.95
N ASP A 50 -11.44 -16.45 -1.61
CA ASP A 50 -11.03 -16.75 -0.24
C ASP A 50 -9.50 -16.64 -0.13
N GLY A 51 -9.03 -15.57 0.52
CA GLY A 51 -7.60 -15.31 0.64
C GLY A 51 -6.84 -16.33 1.49
N ALA A 52 -7.49 -16.99 2.46
CA ALA A 52 -6.84 -18.00 3.29
C ALA A 52 -6.60 -19.28 2.50
N ASP A 53 -7.60 -19.74 1.74
CA ASP A 53 -7.50 -20.92 0.89
C ASP A 53 -6.53 -20.71 -0.27
N PHE A 54 -6.47 -19.50 -0.83
CA PHE A 54 -5.44 -19.13 -1.80
C PHE A 54 -4.02 -19.28 -1.24
N LEU A 55 -3.74 -18.73 -0.05
CA LEU A 55 -2.42 -18.87 0.58
C LEU A 55 -2.08 -20.32 0.91
N LYS A 56 -3.04 -21.11 1.41
CA LYS A 56 -2.84 -22.55 1.66
C LYS A 56 -2.47 -23.30 0.39
N ALA A 57 -3.10 -22.97 -0.74
CA ALA A 57 -2.79 -23.61 -2.02
C ALA A 57 -1.36 -23.31 -2.50
N LEU A 58 -0.81 -22.17 -2.10
CA LEU A 58 0.60 -21.80 -2.32
C LEU A 58 1.55 -22.40 -1.26
N GLY A 59 1.03 -23.11 -0.26
CA GLY A 59 1.83 -23.64 0.85
C GLY A 59 2.27 -22.60 1.86
N LEU A 60 1.58 -21.45 1.92
CA LEU A 60 1.85 -20.34 2.83
C LEU A 60 0.95 -20.38 4.07
N ASP A 61 1.32 -19.61 5.10
CA ASP A 61 0.51 -19.49 6.30
C ASP A 61 -0.83 -18.80 5.97
N PRO A 62 -1.98 -19.40 6.31
CA PRO A 62 -3.28 -18.85 5.97
C PRO A 62 -3.58 -17.57 6.75
N ILE A 63 -4.05 -16.56 6.04
CA ILE A 63 -4.56 -15.30 6.62
C ILE A 63 -5.98 -15.08 6.10
N ASP A 64 -6.91 -14.93 7.03
CA ASP A 64 -8.32 -14.71 6.72
C ASP A 64 -8.58 -13.24 6.39
N VAL A 65 -8.37 -12.87 5.13
CA VAL A 65 -8.75 -11.58 4.55
C VAL A 65 -10.14 -11.62 3.91
N GLY A 66 -10.83 -12.77 3.97
CA GLY A 66 -12.07 -13.01 3.22
C GLY A 66 -11.87 -12.91 1.71
N VAL A 67 -12.81 -12.26 1.03
CA VAL A 67 -12.70 -11.90 -0.39
C VAL A 67 -11.63 -10.82 -0.53
N LEU A 68 -10.75 -10.99 -1.53
CA LEU A 68 -9.78 -9.99 -1.93
C LEU A 68 -9.97 -9.67 -3.43
N GLU A 69 -10.20 -8.41 -3.78
CA GLU A 69 -10.20 -7.94 -5.17
C GLU A 69 -9.18 -6.81 -5.28
N ILE A 70 -8.33 -6.84 -6.30
CA ILE A 70 -7.36 -5.78 -6.60
C ILE A 70 -7.53 -5.40 -8.06
N THR A 71 -7.98 -4.17 -8.30
CA THR A 71 -8.06 -3.60 -9.64
C THR A 71 -7.12 -2.42 -9.75
N ALA A 72 -6.46 -2.27 -10.90
CA ALA A 72 -5.67 -1.11 -11.22
C ALA A 72 -5.78 -0.79 -12.71
N THR A 73 -5.96 0.48 -13.04
CA THR A 73 -5.95 0.97 -14.41
C THR A 73 -5.00 2.15 -14.55
N VAL A 74 -4.34 2.22 -15.70
CA VAL A 74 -3.56 3.37 -16.14
C VAL A 74 -3.97 3.68 -17.57
N ASP A 75 -4.31 4.94 -17.82
CA ASP A 75 -4.59 5.48 -19.15
C ASP A 75 -3.66 6.68 -19.37
N GLY A 76 -2.60 6.45 -20.13
CA GLY A 76 -1.68 7.48 -20.60
C GLY A 76 -2.29 8.17 -21.82
N GLY A 77 -2.50 9.47 -21.70
CA GLY A 77 -2.91 10.31 -22.81
C GLY A 77 -1.84 10.41 -23.90
N GLU A 78 -2.23 11.01 -25.02
CA GLU A 78 -1.36 11.20 -26.19
C GLU A 78 -0.03 11.83 -25.77
N GLN A 79 1.09 11.26 -26.23
CA GLN A 79 2.45 11.74 -25.97
C GLN A 79 2.89 11.76 -24.49
N GLY A 80 2.08 11.25 -23.56
CA GLY A 80 2.41 11.15 -22.14
C GLY A 80 2.24 12.47 -21.36
N GLU A 81 1.48 13.43 -21.92
CA GLU A 81 1.21 14.71 -21.26
C GLU A 81 0.20 14.60 -20.10
N ALA A 82 -0.68 13.60 -20.17
CA ALA A 82 -1.64 13.31 -19.11
C ALA A 82 -1.63 11.81 -18.79
N VAL A 83 -1.83 11.46 -17.53
CA VAL A 83 -1.96 10.07 -17.09
C VAL A 83 -3.08 10.01 -16.05
N ALA A 84 -4.10 9.20 -16.32
CA ALA A 84 -5.14 8.87 -15.36
C ALA A 84 -4.87 7.48 -14.77
N THR A 85 -4.85 7.37 -13.45
CA THR A 85 -4.63 6.13 -12.72
C THR A 85 -5.79 5.91 -11.77
N THR A 86 -6.33 4.70 -11.75
CA THR A 86 -7.24 4.26 -10.69
C THR A 86 -6.77 2.97 -10.09
N ALA A 87 -7.01 2.79 -8.80
CA ALA A 87 -6.76 1.52 -8.13
C ALA A 87 -7.85 1.29 -7.08
N SER A 88 -8.36 0.07 -6.97
CA SER A 88 -9.29 -0.33 -5.93
C SER A 88 -8.83 -1.62 -5.26
N ILE A 89 -8.95 -1.68 -3.94
CA ILE A 89 -8.69 -2.87 -3.15
C ILE A 89 -9.96 -3.16 -2.35
N LEU A 90 -10.54 -4.34 -2.55
CA LEU A 90 -11.51 -4.94 -1.65
C LEU A 90 -10.77 -5.96 -0.77
N ALA A 91 -10.93 -5.87 0.54
CA ALA A 91 -10.49 -6.88 1.50
C ALA A 91 -11.58 -7.04 2.55
N GLY A 92 -12.21 -8.21 2.62
CA GLY A 92 -13.35 -8.44 3.51
C GLY A 92 -14.52 -7.50 3.18
N VAL A 93 -14.81 -6.55 4.09
CA VAL A 93 -15.84 -5.51 3.88
C VAL A 93 -15.23 -4.15 3.53
N SER A 94 -13.91 -4.03 3.57
CA SER A 94 -13.18 -2.78 3.34
C SER A 94 -12.94 -2.56 1.87
N ARG A 95 -13.39 -1.42 1.34
CA ARG A 95 -13.11 -1.03 -0.05
C ARG A 95 -12.38 0.31 -0.09
N LEU A 96 -11.09 0.26 -0.40
CA LEU A 96 -10.25 1.43 -0.63
C LEU A 96 -10.19 1.70 -2.13
N SER A 97 -10.52 2.92 -2.54
CA SER A 97 -10.45 3.36 -3.94
C SER A 97 -9.58 4.59 -4.07
N THR A 98 -8.77 4.62 -5.12
CA THR A 98 -7.86 5.71 -5.44
C THR A 98 -8.08 6.15 -6.88
N ARG A 99 -8.01 7.46 -7.09
CA ARG A 99 -7.96 8.07 -8.42
C ARG A 99 -6.90 9.15 -8.41
N PHE A 100 -6.03 9.13 -9.39
CA PHE A 100 -5.02 10.16 -9.62
C PHE A 100 -5.03 10.57 -11.10
N ASP A 101 -5.02 11.87 -11.34
CA ASP A 101 -4.87 12.48 -12.65
C ASP A 101 -3.57 13.30 -12.59
N THR A 102 -2.59 12.89 -13.38
CA THR A 102 -1.30 13.59 -13.55
C THR A 102 -1.29 14.32 -14.87
N THR A 103 -0.89 15.59 -14.88
CA THR A 103 -0.63 16.36 -16.09
C THR A 103 0.79 16.90 -16.03
N LYS A 104 1.57 16.68 -17.09
CA LYS A 104 2.94 17.17 -17.21
C LYS A 104 2.94 18.40 -18.12
N THR A 105 3.51 19.49 -17.62
CA THR A 105 3.82 20.69 -18.42
C THR A 105 5.34 20.79 -18.61
N GLU A 106 5.82 21.80 -19.34
CA GLU A 106 7.27 22.02 -19.54
C GLU A 106 8.03 22.23 -18.23
N ASP A 107 7.39 22.87 -17.23
CA ASP A 107 8.06 23.35 -16.01
C ASP A 107 7.60 22.64 -14.73
N GLU A 108 6.41 22.02 -14.72
CA GLU A 108 5.83 21.39 -13.53
C GLU A 108 4.98 20.16 -13.85
N SER A 109 4.92 19.22 -12.90
CA SER A 109 3.96 18.11 -12.92
C SER A 109 2.84 18.39 -11.92
N VAL A 110 1.62 18.39 -12.42
CA VAL A 110 0.40 18.63 -11.64
C VAL A 110 -0.25 17.28 -11.36
N VAL A 111 -0.48 16.96 -10.09
CA VAL A 111 -1.15 15.74 -9.64
C VAL A 111 -2.41 16.12 -8.87
N ARG A 112 -3.55 15.58 -9.28
CA ARG A 112 -4.83 15.72 -8.60
C ARG A 112 -5.37 14.35 -8.27
N GLY A 113 -6.00 14.18 -7.11
CA GLY A 113 -6.55 12.86 -6.81
C GLY A 113 -7.40 12.78 -5.56
N MET A 114 -7.88 11.57 -5.32
CA MET A 114 -8.72 11.22 -4.19
C MET A 114 -8.37 9.80 -3.74
N ILE A 115 -8.29 9.62 -2.42
CA ILE A 115 -8.22 8.33 -1.75
C ILE A 115 -9.49 8.22 -0.91
N SER A 116 -10.30 7.21 -1.14
CA SER A 116 -11.64 7.13 -0.54
C SER A 116 -12.02 5.73 -0.10
N SER A 117 -12.90 5.65 0.89
CA SER A 117 -13.45 4.40 1.43
C SER A 117 -14.81 4.67 2.06
N GLU A 118 -15.85 3.96 1.62
CA GLU A 118 -17.17 4.01 2.30
C GLU A 118 -17.07 3.34 3.67
N VAL A 119 -16.48 2.14 3.71
CA VAL A 119 -16.18 1.40 4.94
C VAL A 119 -14.72 0.96 4.91
N LEU A 120 -14.00 1.27 5.98
CA LEU A 120 -12.63 0.83 6.24
C LEU A 120 -12.59 0.11 7.58
N ASN A 121 -12.54 -1.22 7.55
CA ASN A 121 -12.33 -2.03 8.73
C ASN A 121 -10.82 -2.24 8.95
N ILE A 122 -10.35 -1.89 10.15
CA ILE A 122 -8.91 -1.95 10.47
C ILE A 122 -8.38 -3.38 10.51
N ASP A 123 -9.21 -4.37 10.85
CA ASP A 123 -8.78 -5.77 10.87
C ASP A 123 -8.66 -6.33 9.45
N ASP A 124 -9.56 -5.96 8.53
CA ASP A 124 -9.42 -6.27 7.10
C ASP A 124 -8.10 -5.70 6.53
N LEU A 125 -7.77 -4.45 6.85
CA LEU A 125 -6.53 -3.82 6.38
C LEU A 125 -5.29 -4.54 6.93
N LYS A 126 -5.29 -4.90 8.21
CA LYS A 126 -4.19 -5.70 8.81
C LYS A 126 -4.06 -7.05 8.12
N ASN A 127 -5.18 -7.71 7.86
CA ASN A 127 -5.21 -9.02 7.20
C ASN A 127 -4.73 -8.91 5.76
N ALA A 128 -5.11 -7.86 5.02
CA ALA A 128 -4.62 -7.59 3.67
C ALA A 128 -3.10 -7.35 3.65
N ILE A 129 -2.57 -6.54 4.57
CA ILE A 129 -1.11 -6.34 4.71
C ILE A 129 -0.41 -7.65 5.06
N GLY A 130 -0.97 -8.43 5.98
CA GLY A 130 -0.46 -9.76 6.33
C GLY A 130 -0.43 -10.69 5.12
N TRP A 131 -1.53 -10.74 4.35
CA TRP A 131 -1.65 -11.55 3.16
C TRP A 131 -0.59 -11.20 2.10
N VAL A 132 -0.35 -9.90 1.86
CA VAL A 132 0.73 -9.45 0.97
C VAL A 132 2.10 -9.87 1.50
N ARG A 133 2.35 -9.76 2.81
CA ARG A 133 3.62 -10.19 3.41
C ARG A 133 3.89 -11.68 3.17
N GLU A 134 2.88 -12.53 3.32
CA GLU A 134 3.00 -13.96 3.02
C GLU A 134 3.39 -14.19 1.55
N ILE A 135 2.76 -13.51 0.60
CA ILE A 135 3.17 -13.62 -0.81
C ILE A 135 4.61 -13.17 -1.04
N THR A 136 5.02 -12.04 -0.45
CA THR A 136 6.40 -11.56 -0.63
C THR A 136 7.44 -12.53 -0.09
N SER A 137 7.09 -13.39 0.87
CA SER A 137 7.98 -14.43 1.39
C SER A 137 8.44 -15.40 0.30
N LEU A 138 7.61 -15.66 -0.73
CA LEU A 138 7.97 -16.51 -1.88
C LEU A 138 9.15 -15.97 -2.69
N THR A 139 9.40 -14.66 -2.64
CA THR A 139 10.49 -14.01 -3.37
C THR A 139 11.79 -13.96 -2.58
N LYS A 140 11.75 -14.26 -1.28
CA LYS A 140 12.94 -14.38 -0.45
C LYS A 140 13.63 -15.69 -0.82
N SER A 141 14.59 -15.60 -1.74
CA SER A 141 15.52 -16.70 -1.97
C SER A 141 16.20 -17.01 -0.64
N GLU A 142 16.09 -18.25 -0.14
CA GLU A 142 17.01 -18.72 0.88
C GLU A 142 18.43 -18.45 0.39
N PRO A 143 19.32 -17.88 1.23
CA PRO A 143 20.72 -17.76 0.84
C PRO A 143 21.22 -19.16 0.45
N PRO A 144 21.99 -19.29 -0.65
CA PRO A 144 22.52 -20.58 -1.05
C PRO A 144 23.22 -21.21 0.16
N VAL A 145 22.78 -22.42 0.52
CA VAL A 145 23.47 -23.23 1.52
C VAL A 145 24.91 -23.36 1.04
N ASP A 146 25.82 -22.68 1.75
CA ASP A 146 27.24 -22.81 1.54
C ASP A 146 27.66 -24.22 1.96
N THR A 147 27.53 -25.17 1.04
CA THR A 147 28.16 -26.48 1.16
C THR A 147 29.64 -26.35 0.81
N SER A 148 30.39 -25.67 1.66
CA SER A 148 31.84 -25.81 1.71
C SER A 148 32.30 -26.16 3.13
N ASP A 149 32.40 -27.49 3.32
CA ASP A 149 33.16 -28.23 4.32
C ASP A 149 33.60 -27.55 5.63
N GLY A 150 32.99 -28.02 6.73
CA GLY A 150 33.81 -28.50 7.85
C GLY A 150 33.31 -28.26 9.28
N LYS A 151 32.25 -28.96 9.74
CA LYS A 151 32.28 -29.89 10.90
C LYS A 151 30.92 -30.11 11.57
N ARG A 152 30.61 -31.41 11.69
CA ARG A 152 29.82 -32.14 12.68
C ARG A 152 28.31 -31.91 12.74
N GLU A 153 27.62 -32.88 12.15
CA GLU A 153 26.28 -33.32 12.53
C GLU A 153 26.23 -33.59 14.05
N GLU A 154 25.37 -32.85 14.75
CA GLU A 154 24.89 -33.23 16.09
C GLU A 154 23.51 -33.90 15.93
N PRO A 155 23.23 -34.98 16.69
CA PRO A 155 22.10 -35.85 16.43
C PRO A 155 20.77 -35.19 16.83
N LEU A 156 19.72 -35.47 16.04
CA LEU A 156 18.33 -35.12 16.37
C LEU A 156 17.95 -35.62 17.77
N VAL A 157 17.65 -34.68 18.68
CA VAL A 157 16.94 -34.97 19.92
C VAL A 157 15.47 -34.62 19.72
N LEU A 158 14.65 -35.63 19.44
CA LEU A 158 13.20 -35.53 19.55
C LEU A 158 12.83 -35.45 21.05
N GLN A 159 12.19 -34.36 21.47
CA GLN A 159 11.42 -34.35 22.72
C GLN A 159 9.95 -34.12 22.41
N ASN A 160 9.18 -35.16 22.71
CA ASN A 160 7.73 -35.21 22.59
C ASN A 160 7.10 -34.84 23.94
N SER A 161 6.05 -34.00 23.88
CA SER A 161 4.87 -33.93 24.76
C SER A 161 5.03 -33.81 26.28
N GLU A 162 4.53 -32.70 26.87
CA GLU A 162 3.42 -32.71 27.85
C GLU A 162 3.07 -31.28 28.35
N LYS A 163 1.78 -30.91 28.26
CA LYS A 163 1.13 -29.84 29.03
C LYS A 163 0.79 -30.37 30.43
N PRO A 164 0.63 -29.50 31.45
CA PRO A 164 -0.73 -29.25 31.93
C PRO A 164 -1.07 -27.80 32.29
N ASP A 165 -2.38 -27.55 32.24
CA ASP A 165 -3.14 -26.33 32.56
C ASP A 165 -2.84 -25.66 33.91
N THR A 166 -3.00 -24.34 33.95
CA THR A 166 -3.81 -23.67 34.98
C THR A 166 -4.60 -22.49 34.43
N ALA A 167 -5.83 -22.38 34.94
CA ALA A 167 -6.92 -21.52 34.49
C ALA A 167 -6.80 -20.02 34.86
N GLN A 168 -7.56 -19.24 34.10
CA GLN A 168 -7.80 -17.78 34.08
C GLN A 168 -8.57 -17.26 35.34
N PRO A 169 -8.68 -15.93 35.56
CA PRO A 169 -9.77 -15.19 34.91
C PRO A 169 -9.43 -13.77 34.39
N ALA A 170 -10.30 -13.33 33.49
CA ALA A 170 -10.31 -12.07 32.77
C ALA A 170 -10.45 -10.82 33.65
N ASP A 171 -9.80 -9.71 33.28
CA ASP A 171 -10.48 -8.43 33.07
C ASP A 171 -9.59 -7.40 32.33
N GLY A 172 -10.20 -6.63 31.43
CA GLY A 172 -9.61 -5.44 30.80
C GLY A 172 -8.61 -5.69 29.66
N LYS A 173 -9.09 -5.84 28.42
CA LYS A 173 -8.26 -5.55 27.23
C LYS A 173 -7.83 -4.09 27.32
N ARG A 174 -6.62 -3.82 27.82
CA ARG A 174 -5.92 -2.58 27.50
C ARG A 174 -5.61 -2.65 26.01
N GLU A 175 -6.28 -1.80 25.23
CA GLU A 175 -5.83 -1.47 23.89
C GLU A 175 -4.42 -0.91 24.05
N GLU A 176 -3.42 -1.71 23.68
CA GLU A 176 -2.06 -1.22 23.60
C GLU A 176 -2.04 -0.08 22.57
N PRO A 177 -1.46 1.09 22.89
CA PRO A 177 -1.30 2.13 21.90
C PRO A 177 -0.56 1.52 20.70
N LEU A 178 -0.96 1.89 19.48
CA LEU A 178 -0.24 1.51 18.28
C LEU A 178 1.19 2.09 18.38
N VAL A 179 2.11 1.32 18.94
CA VAL A 179 3.54 1.65 18.95
C VAL A 179 4.01 1.31 17.56
N LEU A 180 4.13 2.34 16.72
CA LEU A 180 4.94 2.23 15.51
C LEU A 180 6.36 1.95 15.97
N ASN A 181 6.73 0.67 16.04
CA ASN A 181 8.11 0.28 16.25
C ASN A 181 8.89 0.79 15.04
N ALA A 182 9.66 1.85 15.25
CA ALA A 182 10.56 2.43 14.25
C ALA A 182 11.61 1.44 13.72
N ALA A 183 11.67 0.23 14.27
CA ALA A 183 12.50 -0.87 13.80
C ALA A 183 11.93 -1.59 12.55
N ASP A 184 10.65 -1.40 12.22
CA ASP A 184 10.03 -1.97 11.00
C ASP A 184 10.02 -0.97 9.82
N VAL A 185 10.57 0.24 10.00
CA VAL A 185 10.83 1.19 8.92
C VAL A 185 12.27 0.95 8.45
N SER A 186 12.39 0.13 7.41
CA SER A 186 13.60 -0.16 6.63
C SER A 186 14.65 0.94 6.64
N ASP A 187 15.93 0.55 6.87
CA ASP A 187 17.26 1.10 6.51
C ASP A 187 17.41 2.45 5.73
N GLY A 188 16.49 3.39 5.86
CA GLY A 188 16.50 4.66 5.15
C GLY A 188 17.60 5.55 5.68
N LYS A 189 18.53 5.96 4.81
CA LYS A 189 19.52 6.95 5.19
C LYS A 189 18.85 8.33 5.21
N PRO A 190 19.27 9.25 6.09
CA PRO A 190 18.73 10.62 6.10
C PRO A 190 18.78 11.34 4.73
N THR A 191 19.70 10.94 3.85
CA THR A 191 19.80 11.44 2.46
C THR A 191 18.58 11.10 1.60
N ASP A 192 17.96 9.95 1.85
CA ASP A 192 16.83 9.47 1.05
C ASP A 192 15.59 10.35 1.25
N LEU A 193 15.47 10.97 2.43
CA LEU A 193 14.41 11.93 2.75
C LEU A 193 14.61 13.27 2.03
N VAL A 194 15.87 13.72 1.91
CA VAL A 194 16.22 14.98 1.24
C VAL A 194 16.00 14.86 -0.28
N ASP A 195 16.42 13.73 -0.87
CA ASP A 195 16.23 13.46 -2.29
C ASP A 195 14.72 13.37 -2.62
N ALA A 196 13.93 12.73 -1.76
CA ALA A 196 12.47 12.69 -1.91
C ALA A 196 11.83 14.09 -1.78
N ALA A 197 12.30 14.92 -0.85
CA ALA A 197 11.79 16.27 -0.66
C ALA A 197 12.07 17.18 -1.87
N GLU A 198 13.24 17.04 -2.52
CA GLU A 198 13.57 17.79 -3.73
C GLU A 198 12.63 17.44 -4.89
N GLU A 199 12.32 16.16 -5.09
CA GLU A 199 11.39 15.73 -6.13
C GLU A 199 9.95 16.17 -5.84
N LEU A 200 9.51 16.02 -4.58
CA LEU A 200 8.19 16.50 -4.15
C LEU A 200 8.05 18.02 -4.29
N ALA A 201 9.13 18.80 -4.11
CA ALA A 201 9.11 20.25 -4.24
C ALA A 201 8.82 20.72 -5.68
N LYS A 202 8.98 19.85 -6.69
CA LYS A 202 8.72 20.13 -8.12
C LYS A 202 7.26 19.83 -8.53
N LEU A 203 6.45 19.31 -7.62
CA LEU A 203 5.06 18.93 -7.87
C LEU A 203 4.08 20.01 -7.44
N ASP A 204 3.03 20.21 -8.23
CA ASP A 204 1.77 20.76 -7.75
C ASP A 204 0.84 19.57 -7.44
N LEU A 205 0.66 19.24 -6.17
CA LEU A 205 -0.10 18.07 -5.71
C LEU A 205 -1.31 18.50 -4.88
N GLU A 206 -2.46 17.89 -5.14
CA GLU A 206 -3.67 18.04 -4.33
C GLU A 206 -4.42 16.71 -4.30
N ILE A 207 -4.40 16.05 -3.14
CA ILE A 207 -5.01 14.74 -2.90
C ILE A 207 -6.00 14.86 -1.75
N GLY A 208 -7.27 14.58 -2.04
CA GLY A 208 -8.30 14.40 -1.02
C GLY A 208 -8.21 13.02 -0.38
N ILE A 209 -8.56 12.93 0.91
CA ILE A 209 -8.65 11.67 1.66
C ILE A 209 -10.00 11.65 2.36
N GLU A 210 -10.86 10.71 1.99
CA GLU A 210 -12.25 10.60 2.49
C GLU A 210 -12.60 9.17 2.91
N PHE A 211 -12.62 8.92 4.21
CA PHE A 211 -13.10 7.66 4.79
C PHE A 211 -14.40 7.92 5.57
N GLU A 212 -15.53 7.48 5.02
CA GLU A 212 -16.84 7.78 5.60
C GLU A 212 -17.08 7.04 6.91
N LYS A 213 -16.63 5.78 6.98
CA LYS A 213 -16.76 4.94 8.16
C LYS A 213 -15.51 4.11 8.42
N ILE A 214 -15.00 4.18 9.64
CA ILE A 214 -13.89 3.35 10.12
C ILE A 214 -14.40 2.41 11.21
N GLU A 215 -14.12 1.12 11.07
CA GLU A 215 -14.49 0.05 12.00
C GLU A 215 -13.25 -0.63 12.60
N GLY A 216 -13.39 -1.19 13.80
CA GLY A 216 -12.30 -1.92 14.46
C GLY A 216 -11.31 -1.03 15.23
N GLN A 217 -11.47 0.29 15.21
CA GLN A 217 -10.68 1.23 16.03
C GLN A 217 -11.59 2.11 16.89
N GLN A 218 -11.31 2.15 18.20
CA GLN A 218 -12.03 3.07 19.09
C GLN A 218 -11.58 4.52 18.84
N GLY A 219 -12.56 5.42 18.66
CA GLY A 219 -12.34 6.87 18.60
C GLY A 219 -11.98 7.46 17.24
N VAL A 220 -12.02 6.67 16.17
CA VAL A 220 -11.97 7.20 14.80
C VAL A 220 -13.17 6.62 14.07
N SER A 221 -14.17 7.44 13.80
CA SER A 221 -15.37 7.03 13.07
C SER A 221 -15.26 7.31 11.58
N SER A 222 -14.50 8.33 11.19
CA SER A 222 -14.40 8.83 9.83
C SER A 222 -13.14 9.69 9.70
N VAL A 223 -12.61 9.83 8.49
CA VAL A 223 -11.50 10.72 8.17
C VAL A 223 -11.88 11.57 6.96
N SER A 224 -11.61 12.86 7.04
CA SER A 224 -11.64 13.77 5.91
C SER A 224 -10.46 14.70 6.06
N SER A 225 -9.57 14.70 5.08
CA SER A 225 -8.30 15.44 5.11
C SER A 225 -7.81 15.69 3.69
N ASP A 226 -6.93 16.66 3.54
CA ASP A 226 -6.23 16.92 2.28
C ASP A 226 -4.73 16.79 2.48
N LEU A 227 -4.04 16.34 1.42
CA LEU A 227 -2.59 16.47 1.26
C LEU A 227 -2.35 17.39 0.07
N THR A 228 -1.66 18.49 0.29
CA THR A 228 -1.33 19.46 -0.77
C THR A 228 0.16 19.74 -0.79
N ILE A 229 0.73 19.87 -1.99
CA ILE A 229 2.05 20.45 -2.21
C ILE A 229 1.88 21.55 -3.23
N LYS A 230 2.22 22.77 -2.83
CA LYS A 230 2.19 23.94 -3.72
C LYS A 230 3.31 24.88 -3.37
N ASP A 231 4.01 25.38 -4.38
CA ASP A 231 5.17 26.27 -4.20
C ASP A 231 6.21 25.68 -3.23
N ALA A 232 6.52 24.39 -3.39
CA ALA A 232 7.40 23.61 -2.49
C ALA A 232 6.98 23.58 -1.01
N LYS A 233 5.69 23.80 -0.70
CA LYS A 233 5.15 23.68 0.64
C LYS A 233 4.16 22.55 0.73
N ALA A 234 4.51 21.54 1.52
CA ALA A 234 3.61 20.45 1.85
C ALA A 234 2.68 20.85 3.00
N ARG A 235 1.40 20.50 2.89
CA ARG A 235 0.41 20.63 3.97
C ARG A 235 -0.45 19.39 4.01
N PHE A 236 -0.70 18.91 5.22
CA PHE A 236 -1.62 17.83 5.51
C PHE A 236 -2.65 18.28 6.54
N GLY A 237 -3.91 17.95 6.31
CA GLY A 237 -5.01 18.22 7.23
C GLY A 237 -6.07 19.17 6.66
N PRO A 238 -7.12 19.45 7.44
CA PRO A 238 -7.31 19.04 8.84
C PRO A 238 -7.63 17.55 8.99
N PHE A 239 -6.86 16.81 9.79
CA PHE A 239 -7.19 15.45 10.19
C PHE A 239 -8.03 15.49 11.47
N LYS A 240 -9.30 15.08 11.37
CA LYS A 240 -10.28 15.13 12.46
C LYS A 240 -10.61 13.73 12.96
N PHE A 241 -10.56 13.53 14.27
CA PHE A 241 -11.05 12.31 14.91
C PHE A 241 -11.66 12.61 16.30
N SER A 242 -12.46 11.68 16.84
CA SER A 242 -13.26 11.90 18.05
C SER A 242 -13.15 10.73 19.01
N TYR A 243 -12.55 10.92 20.19
CA TYR A 243 -12.33 9.87 21.19
C TYR A 243 -12.92 10.25 22.55
N GLY A 244 -13.71 9.34 23.15
CA GLY A 244 -14.18 9.49 24.54
C GLY A 244 -15.01 10.74 24.82
N GLY A 245 -15.72 11.28 23.82
CA GLY A 245 -16.50 12.52 23.92
C GLY A 245 -15.71 13.79 23.61
N GLY A 246 -14.39 13.70 23.42
CA GLY A 246 -13.54 14.79 22.94
C GLY A 246 -13.30 14.73 21.43
N TYR A 247 -12.95 15.86 20.84
CA TYR A 247 -12.54 15.98 19.44
C TYR A 247 -11.09 16.42 19.33
N PHE A 248 -10.39 15.91 18.32
CA PHE A 248 -9.03 16.29 17.95
C PHE A 248 -9.02 16.76 16.50
N ASN A 249 -8.27 17.82 16.24
CA ASN A 249 -7.98 18.30 14.90
C ASN A 249 -6.47 18.50 14.78
N LEU A 250 -5.84 17.86 13.80
CA LEU A 250 -4.41 17.92 13.55
C LEU A 250 -4.15 18.45 12.13
N SER A 251 -3.14 19.29 12.00
CA SER A 251 -2.63 19.74 10.71
C SER A 251 -1.11 19.76 10.75
N ALA A 252 -0.48 19.36 9.66
CA ALA A 252 0.96 19.37 9.51
C ALA A 252 1.36 20.20 8.29
N ALA A 253 2.52 20.85 8.36
CA ALA A 253 3.06 21.64 7.27
C ALA A 253 4.59 21.58 7.25
N MET A 254 5.16 21.62 6.05
CA MET A 254 6.61 21.56 5.81
C MET A 254 6.96 22.46 4.62
N ASP A 255 8.11 23.14 4.70
CA ASP A 255 8.71 23.87 3.59
C ASP A 255 9.81 23.00 2.99
N LEU A 256 9.52 22.32 1.88
CA LEU A 256 10.39 21.33 1.25
C LEU A 256 11.65 21.98 0.66
N ALA A 257 11.58 23.26 0.29
CA ALA A 257 12.71 23.97 -0.31
C ALA A 257 13.68 24.55 0.73
N LYS A 258 13.18 24.96 1.90
CA LYS A 258 14.00 25.67 2.90
C LYS A 258 14.37 24.83 4.10
N THR A 259 13.42 24.05 4.60
CA THR A 259 13.58 23.26 5.83
C THR A 259 12.89 21.90 5.67
N PRO A 260 13.36 21.06 4.71
CA PRO A 260 12.75 19.74 4.45
C PRO A 260 12.80 18.81 5.66
N ASP A 261 13.72 19.06 6.59
CA ASP A 261 13.86 18.27 7.82
C ASP A 261 12.94 18.74 8.97
N LEU A 262 12.17 19.82 8.77
CA LEU A 262 11.33 20.41 9.81
C LEU A 262 9.83 20.27 9.49
N LEU A 263 9.17 19.39 10.24
CA LEU A 263 7.72 19.24 10.22
C LEU A 263 7.08 20.10 11.32
N ASN A 264 6.22 21.04 10.93
CA ASN A 264 5.39 21.81 11.86
C ASN A 264 4.06 21.11 12.04
N VAL A 265 3.76 20.66 13.26
CA VAL A 265 2.47 20.05 13.61
C VAL A 265 1.71 21.00 14.52
N SER A 266 0.43 21.22 14.21
CA SER A 266 -0.48 22.04 15.00
C SER A 266 -1.79 21.30 15.19
N GLY A 267 -2.51 21.61 16.27
CA GLY A 267 -3.78 20.98 16.52
C GLY A 267 -4.57 21.63 17.64
N ALA A 268 -5.83 21.24 17.72
CA ALA A 268 -6.74 21.63 18.77
C ALA A 268 -7.45 20.40 19.32
N THR A 269 -7.73 20.43 20.61
CA THR A 269 -8.51 19.42 21.32
C THR A 269 -9.65 20.09 22.07
N GLY A 270 -10.80 19.46 22.16
CA GLY A 270 -11.90 19.93 23.01
C GLY A 270 -12.73 18.78 23.56
N GLY A 271 -13.30 18.97 24.74
CA GLY A 271 -14.11 18.00 25.49
C GLY A 271 -14.67 18.61 26.75
#